data_AF-A0A1I7ZQT6-F1
#
_entry.id   AF-A0A1I7ZQT6-F1
#
_cell.length_a   1.000
_cell.length_b   1.000
_cell.length_c   1.000
_cell.angle_alpha   90.00
_cell.angle_beta   90.00
_cell.angle_gamma   90.00
#
_symmetry.space_group_name_H-M   'P 1'
#
loop_
_entity.id
_entity.type
_entity.pdbx_description
1 polymer ?
#
loop_
_entity_poly.entity_id
_entity_poly.type
_entity_poly.pdbx_seq_one_letter_code
_entity_poly.pdbx_strand_id
1 'polypeptide(L)'
;MNKGASSHYNERVVECRLAAQLMAKKRGVTDWRGVRTLRQLARHLQLDPHEMEEVIKQELKPTNDPYTRAELLELLEVTDDQLNEHSLNSNTTHLQSFYLTARATHVYSEAARVHSFQQACESGDLKEMGRLMTASHDSLRDLYECSCAELDEVVARCQKAGTVGARLTGAGWGGCAVALVDKAMKEEVEKKIDVLFWSDPSAGLEIKFFEH
;
A
#
# COMPACT_ATOMS: atom_id res chain seq x y z
N MET A 1 -12.81 1.62 -16.06
CA MET A 1 -13.31 2.48 -14.96
C MET A 1 -12.36 3.66 -14.77
N ASN A 2 -12.87 4.89 -14.67
CA ASN A 2 -12.05 6.10 -14.50
C ASN A 2 -11.73 6.31 -13.01
N LYS A 3 -10.46 6.52 -12.66
CA LYS A 3 -9.95 6.62 -11.27
C LYS A 3 -10.58 7.76 -10.46
N GLY A 4 -11.10 8.79 -11.14
CA GLY A 4 -11.80 9.91 -10.51
C GLY A 4 -13.30 9.68 -10.22
N ALA A 5 -13.86 8.54 -10.62
CA ALA A 5 -15.31 8.30 -10.57
C ALA A 5 -15.76 7.30 -9.48
N SER A 6 -14.85 6.54 -8.85
CA SER A 6 -15.20 5.64 -7.75
C SER A 6 -14.83 6.23 -6.39
N SER A 7 -15.70 6.03 -5.39
CA SER A 7 -15.47 6.44 -4.01
C SER A 7 -14.28 5.73 -3.37
N HIS A 8 -13.94 4.53 -3.85
CA HIS A 8 -12.89 3.64 -3.29
C HIS A 8 -11.51 4.29 -3.12
N TYR A 9 -11.04 5.08 -4.09
CA TYR A 9 -9.75 5.75 -3.95
C TYR A 9 -9.78 6.77 -2.79
N ASN A 10 -10.85 7.56 -2.72
CA ASN A 10 -11.01 8.57 -1.68
C ASN A 10 -11.28 7.94 -0.31
N GLU A 11 -11.98 6.81 -0.25
CA GLU A 11 -12.14 5.98 0.95
C GLU A 11 -10.78 5.62 1.56
N ARG A 12 -9.84 5.08 0.76
CA ARG A 12 -8.50 4.75 1.27
C ARG A 12 -7.72 5.97 1.76
N VAL A 13 -7.87 7.10 1.08
CA VAL A 13 -7.24 8.37 1.50
C VAL A 13 -7.78 8.82 2.86
N VAL A 14 -9.10 8.76 3.08
CA VAL A 14 -9.69 9.19 4.36
C VAL A 14 -9.40 8.19 5.48
N GLU A 15 -9.38 6.87 5.19
CA GLU A 15 -8.96 5.85 6.18
C GLU A 15 -7.51 6.10 6.65
N CYS A 16 -6.58 6.35 5.73
CA CYS A 16 -5.19 6.67 6.11
C CYS A 16 -5.08 7.95 6.93
N ARG A 17 -5.88 8.97 6.58
CA ARG A 17 -5.91 10.24 7.31
C ARG A 17 -6.48 10.08 8.72
N LEU A 18 -7.59 9.38 8.85
CA LEU A 18 -8.21 9.08 10.14
C LEU A 18 -7.29 8.25 11.03
N ALA A 19 -6.59 7.26 10.47
CA ALA A 19 -5.56 6.52 11.19
C ALA A 19 -4.46 7.46 11.72
N ALA A 20 -4.01 8.40 10.88
CA ALA A 20 -3.00 9.37 11.26
C ALA A 20 -3.49 10.31 12.40
N GLN A 21 -4.69 10.86 12.26
CA GLN A 21 -5.31 11.77 13.22
C GLN A 21 -5.63 11.10 14.55
N LEU A 22 -6.19 9.88 14.53
CA LEU A 22 -6.49 9.11 15.73
C LEU A 22 -5.23 8.78 16.50
N MET A 23 -4.19 8.28 15.82
CA MET A 23 -2.91 7.96 16.45
C MET A 23 -2.21 9.23 16.98
N ALA A 24 -2.23 10.33 16.22
CA ALA A 24 -1.69 11.62 16.66
C ALA A 24 -2.37 12.09 17.95
N LYS A 25 -3.71 12.00 18.02
CA LYS A 25 -4.48 12.34 19.22
C LYS A 25 -4.11 11.43 20.39
N LYS A 26 -4.07 10.10 20.19
CA LYS A 26 -3.68 9.13 21.24
C LYS A 26 -2.25 9.38 21.78
N ARG A 27 -1.35 9.89 20.94
CA ARG A 27 0.03 10.26 21.32
C ARG A 27 0.16 11.68 21.89
N GLY A 28 -0.93 12.41 22.06
CA GLY A 28 -0.91 13.76 22.65
C GLY A 28 -0.35 14.85 21.72
N VAL A 29 -0.37 14.64 20.40
CA VAL A 29 -0.01 15.70 19.43
C VAL A 29 -1.06 16.81 19.51
N THR A 30 -0.64 18.02 19.88
CA THR A 30 -1.56 19.14 20.15
C THR A 30 -2.44 19.50 18.95
N ASP A 31 -1.85 19.66 17.76
CA ASP A 31 -2.57 19.88 16.51
C ASP A 31 -2.77 18.57 15.73
N TRP A 32 -3.37 17.56 16.38
CA TRP A 32 -3.64 16.28 15.71
C TRP A 32 -4.54 16.44 14.48
N ARG A 33 -5.42 17.45 14.44
CA ARG A 33 -6.31 17.74 13.30
C ARG A 33 -5.50 18.13 12.05
N GLY A 34 -4.40 18.87 12.24
CA GLY A 34 -3.44 19.23 11.19
C GLY A 34 -2.62 18.05 10.65
N VAL A 35 -2.62 16.88 11.30
CA VAL A 35 -1.93 15.68 10.82
C VAL A 35 -2.77 15.01 9.74
N ARG A 36 -2.44 15.28 8.47
CA ARG A 36 -3.25 14.85 7.30
C ARG A 36 -2.75 13.58 6.62
N THR A 37 -1.54 13.13 6.96
CA THR A 37 -0.88 11.97 6.34
C THR A 37 -0.15 11.12 7.38
N LEU A 38 -0.02 9.83 7.09
CA LEU A 38 0.79 8.91 7.91
C LEU A 38 2.26 9.32 7.97
N ARG A 39 2.81 9.88 6.88
CA ARG A 39 4.17 10.46 6.91
C ARG A 39 4.31 11.61 7.90
N GLN A 40 3.32 12.50 8.00
CA GLN A 40 3.34 13.58 9.00
C GLN A 40 3.29 13.02 10.42
N LEU A 41 2.43 12.02 10.66
CA LEU A 41 2.40 11.32 11.95
C LEU A 41 3.77 10.75 12.31
N ALA A 42 4.40 9.97 11.41
CA ALA A 42 5.73 9.41 11.63
C ALA A 42 6.76 10.49 11.99
N ARG A 43 6.72 11.65 11.31
CA ARG A 43 7.59 12.80 11.64
C ARG A 43 7.32 13.41 13.01
N HIS A 44 6.05 13.50 13.42
CA HIS A 44 5.70 13.99 14.75
C HIS A 44 6.22 13.07 15.86
N LEU A 45 6.13 11.75 15.63
CA LEU A 45 6.57 10.74 16.59
C LEU A 45 8.07 10.42 16.49
N GLN A 46 8.74 10.90 15.43
CA GLN A 46 10.15 10.62 15.15
C GLN A 46 10.46 9.12 15.03
N LEU A 47 9.55 8.39 14.40
CA LEU A 47 9.65 6.94 14.19
C LEU A 47 9.82 6.62 12.71
N ASP A 48 10.58 5.58 12.41
CA ASP A 48 10.72 5.05 11.06
C ASP A 48 9.48 4.22 10.63
N PRO A 49 9.35 3.84 9.35
CA PRO A 49 8.20 3.07 8.89
C PRO A 49 8.00 1.73 9.60
N HIS A 50 9.07 1.01 9.96
CA HIS A 50 8.98 -0.28 10.64
C HIS A 50 8.48 -0.08 12.08
N GLU A 51 9.03 0.88 12.80
CA GLU A 51 8.58 1.24 14.15
C GLU A 51 7.12 1.71 14.14
N MET A 52 6.74 2.52 13.15
CA MET A 52 5.36 2.99 12.98
C MET A 52 4.39 1.86 12.70
N GLU A 53 4.77 0.87 11.89
CA GLU A 53 3.94 -0.31 11.64
C GLU A 53 3.62 -1.05 12.95
N GLU A 54 4.62 -1.27 13.79
CA GLU A 54 4.45 -1.96 15.06
C GLU A 54 3.58 -1.15 16.05
N VAL A 55 3.80 0.17 16.14
CA VAL A 55 2.95 1.06 16.95
C VAL A 55 1.50 1.01 16.50
N ILE A 56 1.25 1.03 15.19
CA ILE A 56 -0.12 0.97 14.64
C ILE A 56 -0.81 -0.34 15.02
N LYS A 57 -0.12 -1.48 14.86
CA LYS A 57 -0.68 -2.79 15.22
C LYS A 57 -0.95 -2.95 16.72
N GLN A 58 -0.12 -2.34 17.56
CA GLN A 58 -0.24 -2.44 19.01
C GLN A 58 -1.31 -1.51 19.58
N GLU A 59 -1.49 -0.32 19.01
CA GLU A 59 -2.30 0.73 19.64
C GLU A 59 -3.63 1.01 18.94
N LEU A 60 -3.81 0.59 17.69
CA LEU A 60 -5.12 0.61 17.04
C LEU A 60 -5.85 -0.73 17.22
N LYS A 61 -7.11 -0.80 16.79
CA LYS A 61 -7.89 -2.04 16.75
C LYS A 61 -7.16 -3.12 15.94
N PRO A 62 -7.47 -4.41 16.15
CA PRO A 62 -6.96 -5.49 15.30
C PRO A 62 -7.15 -5.18 13.81
N THR A 63 -6.23 -5.65 12.96
CA THR A 63 -6.16 -5.32 11.53
C THR A 63 -7.49 -5.48 10.79
N ASN A 64 -8.27 -6.51 11.14
CA ASN A 64 -9.53 -6.85 10.46
C ASN A 64 -10.77 -6.21 11.10
N ASP A 65 -10.59 -5.42 12.17
CA ASP A 65 -11.70 -4.82 12.90
C ASP A 65 -11.88 -3.36 12.46
N PRO A 66 -13.07 -2.99 11.94
CA PRO A 66 -13.31 -1.62 11.56
C PRO A 66 -13.54 -0.72 12.78
N TYR A 67 -13.27 0.56 12.59
CA TYR A 67 -13.82 1.63 13.40
C TYR A 67 -15.14 2.09 12.79
N THR A 68 -16.18 2.16 13.62
CA THR A 68 -17.43 2.80 13.22
C THR A 68 -17.28 4.32 13.28
N ARG A 69 -18.12 5.02 12.52
CA ARG A 69 -18.20 6.48 12.59
C ARG A 69 -18.48 6.98 14.02
N ALA A 70 -19.41 6.34 14.74
CA ALA A 70 -19.75 6.72 16.11
C ALA A 70 -18.54 6.62 17.06
N GLU A 71 -17.78 5.52 16.97
CA GLU A 71 -16.55 5.35 17.75
C GLU A 71 -15.52 6.43 17.41
N LEU A 72 -15.40 6.82 16.14
CA LEU A 72 -14.47 7.89 15.75
C LEU A 72 -14.87 9.25 16.30
N LEU A 73 -16.17 9.58 16.33
CA LEU A 73 -16.65 10.82 16.94
C LEU A 73 -16.30 10.87 18.44
N GLU A 74 -16.48 9.75 19.14
CA GLU A 74 -16.14 9.61 20.56
C GLU A 74 -14.63 9.71 20.79
N LEU A 75 -13.83 8.87 20.12
CA LEU A 75 -12.38 8.81 20.29
C LEU A 75 -11.70 10.14 19.91
N LEU A 76 -12.16 10.78 18.84
CA LEU A 76 -11.63 12.06 18.39
C LEU A 76 -12.23 13.25 19.15
N GLU A 77 -13.26 13.04 19.98
CA GLU A 77 -14.02 14.08 20.70
C GLU A 77 -14.42 15.23 19.77
N VAL A 78 -15.12 14.87 18.69
CA VAL A 78 -15.59 15.81 17.67
C VAL A 78 -17.06 15.59 17.37
N THR A 79 -17.72 16.64 16.89
CA THR A 79 -19.06 16.50 16.31
C THR A 79 -19.00 15.89 14.91
N ASP A 80 -20.16 15.46 14.41
CA ASP A 80 -20.28 14.92 13.05
C ASP A 80 -19.82 15.93 11.98
N ASP A 81 -20.24 17.19 12.14
CA ASP A 81 -19.85 18.29 11.25
C ASP A 81 -18.33 18.51 11.26
N GLN A 82 -17.70 18.49 12.43
CA GLN A 82 -16.25 18.62 12.56
C GLN A 82 -15.50 17.45 11.91
N LEU A 83 -16.03 16.22 12.02
CA LEU A 83 -15.44 15.06 11.34
C LEU A 83 -15.51 15.23 9.82
N ASN A 84 -16.67 15.67 9.31
CA ASN A 84 -16.89 15.93 7.89
C ASN A 84 -15.94 17.02 7.36
N GLU A 85 -15.78 18.12 8.10
CA GLU A 85 -14.95 19.26 7.71
C GLU A 85 -13.45 18.94 7.74
N HIS A 86 -12.98 18.28 8.80
CA HIS A 86 -11.54 18.17 9.08
C HIS A 86 -10.93 16.82 8.72
N SER A 87 -11.73 15.79 8.46
CA SER A 87 -11.24 14.41 8.33
C SER A 87 -11.70 13.74 7.05
N LEU A 88 -12.92 14.02 6.60
CA LEU A 88 -13.48 13.40 5.39
C LEU A 88 -13.38 14.29 4.16
N ASN A 89 -13.65 13.70 3.00
CA ASN A 89 -13.88 14.40 1.75
C ASN A 89 -15.39 14.41 1.44
N SER A 90 -15.86 15.33 0.60
CA SER A 90 -17.29 15.49 0.26
C SER A 90 -17.95 14.20 -0.25
N ASN A 91 -17.23 13.37 -1.00
CA ASN A 91 -17.72 12.09 -1.51
C ASN A 91 -17.48 10.89 -0.57
N THR A 92 -17.12 11.13 0.69
CA THR A 92 -16.86 10.08 1.71
C THR A 92 -17.60 10.32 3.04
N THR A 93 -18.41 11.37 3.13
CA THR A 93 -19.18 11.71 4.34
C THR A 93 -20.20 10.65 4.73
N HIS A 94 -20.67 9.86 3.76
CA HIS A 94 -21.64 8.79 3.97
C HIS A 94 -21.05 7.52 4.62
N LEU A 95 -19.72 7.38 4.68
CA LEU A 95 -19.05 6.19 5.21
C LEU A 95 -19.34 6.01 6.71
N GLN A 96 -19.62 4.77 7.10
CA GLN A 96 -19.93 4.39 8.49
C GLN A 96 -18.88 3.48 9.14
N SER A 97 -17.94 2.97 8.35
CA SER A 97 -16.95 1.96 8.75
C SER A 97 -15.61 2.26 8.10
N PHE A 98 -14.51 2.13 8.86
CA PHE A 98 -13.16 2.52 8.45
C PHE A 98 -12.11 1.52 8.96
N TYR A 99 -11.33 0.92 8.05
CA TYR A 99 -10.30 -0.08 8.37
C TYR A 99 -8.93 0.58 8.59
N LEU A 100 -8.83 1.39 9.64
CA LEU A 100 -7.67 2.24 9.90
C LEU A 100 -6.35 1.45 10.02
N THR A 101 -6.36 0.38 10.82
CA THR A 101 -5.17 -0.44 11.09
C THR A 101 -4.65 -1.11 9.83
N ALA A 102 -5.53 -1.71 9.02
CA ALA A 102 -5.15 -2.34 7.76
C ALA A 102 -4.50 -1.32 6.80
N ARG A 103 -5.11 -0.14 6.62
CA ARG A 103 -4.57 0.87 5.69
C ARG A 103 -3.24 1.44 6.16
N ALA A 104 -3.12 1.75 7.45
CA ALA A 104 -1.88 2.28 8.01
C ALA A 104 -0.74 1.24 7.97
N THR A 105 -1.04 -0.02 8.30
CA THR A 105 -0.08 -1.14 8.20
C THR A 105 0.40 -1.32 6.76
N HIS A 106 -0.51 -1.28 5.78
CA HIS A 106 -0.12 -1.31 4.36
C HIS A 106 0.85 -0.19 4.02
N VAL A 107 0.51 1.07 4.36
CA VAL A 107 1.31 2.24 3.96
C VAL A 107 2.71 2.20 4.57
N TYR A 108 2.84 1.88 5.86
CA TYR A 108 4.14 1.81 6.51
C TYR A 108 4.98 0.62 6.02
N SER A 109 4.37 -0.56 5.88
CA SER A 109 5.07 -1.74 5.36
C SER A 109 5.48 -1.57 3.88
N GLU A 110 4.67 -0.87 3.07
CA GLU A 110 5.03 -0.54 1.67
C GLU A 110 6.18 0.47 1.61
N ALA A 111 6.19 1.48 2.47
CA ALA A 111 7.30 2.42 2.57
C ALA A 111 8.61 1.71 2.98
N ALA A 112 8.55 0.77 3.93
CA ALA A 112 9.69 -0.08 4.28
C ALA A 112 10.15 -0.95 3.10
N ARG A 113 9.21 -1.59 2.38
CA ARG A 113 9.52 -2.40 1.19
C ARG A 113 10.20 -1.60 0.09
N VAL A 114 9.88 -0.32 -0.09
CA VAL A 114 10.58 0.54 -1.07
C VAL A 114 12.07 0.68 -0.71
N HIS A 115 12.40 0.90 0.56
CA HIS A 115 13.79 0.95 1.01
C HIS A 115 14.50 -0.39 0.84
N SER A 116 13.86 -1.50 1.20
CA SER A 116 14.42 -2.84 0.99
C SER A 116 14.62 -3.16 -0.50
N PHE A 117 13.70 -2.73 -1.37
CA PHE A 117 13.80 -2.94 -2.82
C PHE A 117 14.96 -2.14 -3.41
N GLN A 118 15.17 -0.90 -2.93
CA GLN A 118 16.34 -0.11 -3.30
C GLN A 118 17.66 -0.82 -2.90
N GLN A 119 17.73 -1.37 -1.69
CA GLN A 119 18.93 -2.11 -1.25
C GLN A 119 19.16 -3.37 -2.09
N ALA A 120 18.09 -4.11 -2.41
CA ALA A 120 18.18 -5.28 -3.30
C ALA A 120 18.66 -4.87 -4.71
N CYS A 121 18.20 -3.72 -5.21
CA CYS A 121 18.67 -3.10 -6.45
C CYS A 121 20.18 -2.82 -6.41
N GLU A 122 20.67 -2.18 -5.35
CA GLU A 122 22.09 -1.85 -5.16
C GLU A 122 22.97 -3.10 -5.05
N SER A 123 22.45 -4.20 -4.49
CA SER A 123 23.16 -5.47 -4.37
C SER A 123 22.98 -6.42 -5.55
N GLY A 124 22.12 -6.07 -6.52
CA GLY A 124 21.77 -6.95 -7.65
C GLY A 124 20.97 -8.20 -7.25
N ASP A 125 20.30 -8.22 -6.09
CA ASP A 125 19.55 -9.38 -5.61
C ASP A 125 18.17 -9.46 -6.28
N LEU A 126 18.13 -10.05 -7.47
CA LEU A 126 16.92 -10.21 -8.26
C LEU A 126 15.84 -11.01 -7.50
N LYS A 127 16.24 -12.02 -6.73
CA LYS A 127 15.32 -12.87 -5.97
C LYS A 127 14.60 -12.06 -4.89
N GLU A 128 15.35 -11.24 -4.16
CA GLU A 128 14.78 -10.36 -3.13
C GLU A 128 13.86 -9.30 -3.74
N MET A 129 14.24 -8.70 -4.88
CA MET A 129 13.36 -7.79 -5.63
C MET A 129 12.01 -8.44 -5.93
N GLY A 130 12.00 -9.66 -6.48
CA GLY A 130 10.78 -10.39 -6.80
C GLY A 130 9.94 -10.77 -5.58
N ARG A 131 10.60 -11.17 -4.48
CA ARG A 131 9.94 -11.44 -3.20
C ARG A 131 9.23 -10.20 -2.66
N LEU A 132 9.89 -9.04 -2.70
CA LEU A 132 9.34 -7.76 -2.25
C LEU A 132 8.17 -7.29 -3.14
N MET A 133 8.24 -7.51 -4.46
CA MET A 133 7.12 -7.23 -5.36
C MET A 133 5.90 -8.08 -5.02
N THR A 134 6.11 -9.37 -4.77
CA THR A 134 5.01 -10.30 -4.42
C THR A 134 4.39 -9.94 -3.08
N ALA A 135 5.22 -9.66 -2.07
CA ALA A 135 4.74 -9.20 -0.75
C ALA A 135 3.98 -7.87 -0.84
N SER A 136 4.37 -6.98 -1.75
CA SER A 136 3.64 -5.74 -2.02
C SER A 136 2.27 -6.02 -2.64
N HIS A 137 2.17 -6.96 -3.58
CA HIS A 137 0.87 -7.38 -4.14
C HIS A 137 -0.06 -7.95 -3.07
N ASP A 138 0.44 -8.86 -2.22
CA ASP A 138 -0.34 -9.44 -1.14
C ASP A 138 -0.84 -8.35 -0.18
N SER A 139 0.01 -7.39 0.17
CA SER A 139 -0.38 -6.24 1.00
C SER A 139 -1.44 -5.36 0.33
N LEU A 140 -1.33 -5.12 -0.98
CA LEU A 140 -2.33 -4.35 -1.74
C LEU A 140 -3.68 -5.07 -1.84
N ARG A 141 -3.67 -6.40 -1.96
CA ARG A 141 -4.85 -7.25 -2.01
C ARG A 141 -5.52 -7.34 -0.63
N ASP A 142 -4.77 -7.67 0.40
CA ASP A 142 -5.31 -8.09 1.68
C ASP A 142 -5.44 -6.93 2.69
N LEU A 143 -4.45 -6.02 2.74
CA LEU A 143 -4.43 -4.91 3.70
C LEU A 143 -4.96 -3.60 3.11
N TYR A 144 -4.68 -3.33 1.84
CA TYR A 144 -5.19 -2.13 1.17
C TYR A 144 -6.47 -2.37 0.38
N GLU A 145 -6.86 -3.64 0.15
CA GLU A 145 -8.07 -4.03 -0.57
C GLU A 145 -8.31 -3.21 -1.83
N CYS A 146 -7.24 -3.06 -2.62
CA CYS A 146 -7.26 -2.38 -3.92
C CYS A 146 -6.92 -3.30 -5.09
N SER A 147 -6.91 -4.62 -4.89
CA SER A 147 -6.84 -5.55 -6.02
C SER A 147 -8.24 -5.85 -6.59
N CYS A 148 -8.31 -6.76 -7.55
CA CYS A 148 -9.53 -7.38 -8.04
C CYS A 148 -9.21 -8.78 -8.57
N ALA A 149 -10.23 -9.62 -8.77
CA ALA A 149 -10.07 -11.00 -9.20
C ALA A 149 -9.27 -11.12 -10.51
N GLU A 150 -9.49 -10.21 -11.46
CA GLU A 150 -8.78 -10.17 -12.74
C GLU A 150 -7.30 -9.83 -12.56
N LEU A 151 -6.96 -8.88 -11.67
CA LEU A 151 -5.57 -8.55 -11.37
C LEU A 151 -4.85 -9.68 -10.63
N ASP A 152 -5.53 -10.31 -9.67
CA ASP A 152 -4.99 -11.44 -8.92
C ASP A 152 -4.72 -12.62 -9.87
N GLU A 153 -5.60 -12.87 -10.84
CA GLU A 153 -5.39 -13.87 -11.88
C GLU A 153 -4.19 -13.53 -12.77
N VAL A 154 -4.05 -12.27 -13.21
CA VAL A 154 -2.89 -11.84 -14.01
C VAL A 154 -1.59 -12.05 -13.25
N VAL A 155 -1.52 -11.65 -11.98
CA VAL A 155 -0.32 -11.84 -11.14
C VAL A 155 -0.01 -13.33 -10.96
N ALA A 156 -1.02 -14.16 -10.71
CA ALA A 156 -0.85 -15.61 -10.61
C ALA A 156 -0.36 -16.25 -11.92
N ARG A 157 -0.83 -15.76 -13.07
CA ARG A 157 -0.35 -16.19 -14.39
C ARG A 157 1.11 -15.81 -14.62
N CYS A 158 1.52 -14.59 -14.23
CA CYS A 158 2.93 -14.19 -14.26
C CYS A 158 3.81 -15.14 -13.43
N GLN A 159 3.41 -15.43 -12.19
CA GLN A 159 4.16 -16.35 -11.33
C GLN A 159 4.28 -17.75 -11.96
N LYS A 160 3.19 -18.30 -12.52
CA LYS A 160 3.21 -19.58 -13.24
C LYS A 160 4.05 -19.54 -14.52
N ALA A 161 4.20 -18.36 -15.14
CA ALA A 161 5.03 -18.19 -16.32
C ALA A 161 6.54 -18.28 -16.01
N GLY A 162 6.93 -18.08 -14.75
CA GLY A 162 8.33 -18.09 -14.30
C GLY A 162 8.90 -16.69 -14.07
N THR A 163 8.07 -15.67 -13.90
CA THR A 163 8.53 -14.33 -13.51
C THR A 163 9.11 -14.37 -12.09
N VAL A 164 10.11 -13.55 -11.81
CA VAL A 164 10.77 -13.45 -10.50
C VAL A 164 9.81 -12.92 -9.43
N GLY A 165 8.95 -11.97 -9.81
CA GLY A 165 7.89 -11.44 -8.96
C GLY A 165 6.93 -10.58 -9.77
N ALA A 166 5.70 -10.44 -9.30
CA ALA A 166 4.67 -9.66 -9.99
C ALA A 166 3.73 -8.99 -9.00
N ARG A 167 3.20 -7.83 -9.39
CA ARG A 167 2.22 -7.06 -8.61
C ARG A 167 1.33 -6.21 -9.48
N LEU A 168 0.16 -5.83 -8.98
CA LEU A 168 -0.61 -4.74 -9.57
C LEU A 168 0.19 -3.42 -9.51
N THR A 169 -0.10 -2.52 -10.44
CA THR A 169 0.47 -1.17 -10.51
C THR A 169 -0.60 -0.11 -10.73
N GLY A 170 -0.33 1.11 -10.26
CA GLY A 170 -1.30 2.19 -10.20
C GLY A 170 -2.26 2.05 -9.02
N ALA A 171 -3.47 2.59 -9.18
CA ALA A 171 -4.43 2.68 -8.07
C ALA A 171 -5.09 1.34 -7.70
N GLY A 172 -5.06 0.36 -8.61
CA GLY A 172 -5.79 -0.89 -8.44
C GLY A 172 -7.28 -0.81 -8.84
N TRP A 173 -8.07 -1.77 -8.34
CA TRP A 173 -9.45 -2.07 -8.78
C TRP A 173 -9.55 -2.24 -10.31
N GLY A 174 -8.60 -3.00 -10.86
CA GLY A 174 -8.34 -3.14 -12.28
C GLY A 174 -7.07 -2.39 -12.72
N GLY A 175 -6.84 -2.32 -14.03
CA GLY A 175 -5.65 -1.68 -14.60
C GLY A 175 -4.61 -2.70 -15.02
N CYS A 176 -3.37 -2.55 -14.54
CA CYS A 176 -2.22 -3.30 -15.03
C CYS A 176 -1.47 -4.00 -13.90
N ALA A 177 -0.74 -5.05 -14.26
CA ALA A 177 0.30 -5.65 -13.43
C ALA A 177 1.67 -5.34 -14.03
N VAL A 178 2.70 -5.32 -13.18
CA VAL A 178 4.11 -5.28 -13.55
C VAL A 178 4.76 -6.55 -13.01
N ALA A 179 5.59 -7.17 -13.84
CA ALA A 179 6.33 -8.36 -13.50
C ALA A 179 7.82 -8.18 -13.77
N LEU A 180 8.64 -8.64 -12.84
CA LEU A 180 10.08 -8.71 -12.96
C LEU A 180 10.48 -10.04 -13.58
N VAL A 181 11.27 -10.00 -14.64
CA VAL A 181 11.62 -11.18 -15.43
C VAL A 181 13.13 -11.21 -15.63
N ASP A 182 13.73 -12.36 -15.40
CA ASP A 182 15.10 -12.61 -15.84
C ASP A 182 15.15 -12.58 -17.37
N LYS A 183 16.08 -11.81 -17.94
CA LYS A 183 16.23 -11.69 -19.40
C LYS A 183 16.35 -13.05 -20.09
N ALA A 184 16.97 -14.05 -19.45
CA ALA A 184 17.07 -15.41 -19.98
C ALA A 184 15.71 -16.12 -20.08
N MET A 185 14.73 -15.73 -19.27
CA MET A 185 13.38 -16.32 -19.23
C MET A 185 12.39 -15.59 -20.15
N LYS A 186 12.79 -14.53 -20.84
CA LYS A 186 11.89 -13.67 -21.63
C LYS A 186 11.07 -14.48 -22.64
N GLU A 187 11.72 -15.26 -23.50
CA GLU A 187 11.04 -16.06 -24.54
C GLU A 187 10.08 -17.09 -23.95
N GLU A 188 10.43 -17.69 -22.81
CA GLU A 188 9.58 -18.66 -22.12
C GLU A 188 8.34 -18.02 -21.48
N VAL A 189 8.47 -16.78 -21.01
CA VAL A 189 7.34 -15.99 -20.49
C VAL A 189 6.39 -15.60 -21.63
N GLU A 190 6.92 -15.13 -22.77
CA GLU A 190 6.11 -14.74 -23.94
C GLU A 190 5.29 -15.90 -24.52
N LYS A 191 5.76 -17.14 -24.39
CA LYS A 191 4.99 -18.33 -24.80
C LYS A 191 3.78 -18.63 -23.89
N LYS A 192 3.77 -18.11 -22.66
CA LYS A 192 2.79 -18.46 -21.62
C LYS A 192 1.80 -17.35 -21.31
N ILE A 193 2.19 -16.08 -21.50
CA ILE A 193 1.35 -14.92 -21.23
C ILE A 193 1.54 -13.85 -22.30
N ASP A 194 0.45 -13.17 -22.65
CA ASP A 194 0.49 -11.99 -23.51
C ASP A 194 1.08 -10.80 -22.74
N VAL A 195 2.20 -10.26 -23.23
CA VAL A 195 2.89 -9.12 -22.62
C VAL A 195 2.58 -7.85 -23.40
N LEU A 196 2.08 -6.82 -22.71
CA LEU A 196 1.73 -5.55 -23.35
C LEU A 196 2.97 -4.80 -23.87
N PHE A 197 4.02 -4.71 -23.06
CA PHE A 197 5.31 -4.16 -23.43
C PHE A 197 6.40 -4.63 -22.46
N TRP A 198 7.66 -4.54 -22.90
CA TRP A 198 8.83 -4.77 -22.08
C TRP A 198 9.53 -3.45 -21.77
N SER A 199 10.08 -3.33 -20.56
CA SER A 199 10.99 -2.26 -20.18
C SER A 199 12.31 -2.86 -19.70
N ASP A 200 13.43 -2.33 -20.19
CA ASP A 200 14.74 -2.64 -19.64
C ASP A 200 15.05 -1.76 -18.43
N PRO A 201 15.95 -2.20 -17.51
CA PRO A 201 16.39 -1.37 -16.39
C PRO A 201 16.96 -0.04 -16.87
N SER A 202 16.60 1.06 -16.17
CA SER A 202 17.25 2.35 -16.39
C SER A 202 18.75 2.26 -16.04
N ALA A 203 19.61 2.93 -16.82
CA ALA A 203 21.06 2.95 -16.59
C ALA A 203 21.40 3.30 -15.12
N GLY A 204 22.22 2.46 -14.45
CA GLY A 204 22.64 2.64 -13.05
C GLY A 204 22.45 1.43 -12.13
N LEU A 205 21.74 0.39 -12.58
CA LEU A 205 21.63 -0.90 -11.88
C LEU A 205 22.74 -1.85 -12.37
N GLU A 206 23.80 -2.04 -11.59
CA GLU A 206 24.76 -3.13 -11.81
C GLU A 206 24.16 -4.44 -11.29
N ILE A 207 23.42 -5.13 -12.16
CA ILE A 207 22.90 -6.47 -11.86
C ILE A 207 24.06 -7.47 -11.93
N LYS A 208 24.46 -8.05 -10.80
CA LYS A 208 25.38 -9.19 -10.77
C LYS A 208 24.61 -10.46 -11.09
N PHE A 209 24.80 -10.96 -12.30
CA PHE A 209 24.23 -12.23 -12.73
C PHE A 209 24.98 -13.38 -12.03
N PHE A 210 24.26 -14.45 -11.64
CA PHE A 210 24.87 -15.68 -11.15
C PHE A 210 25.59 -16.37 -12.30
N GLU A 211 26.88 -16.67 -12.13
CA GLU A 211 27.56 -17.67 -12.95
C GLU A 211 27.10 -19.06 -12.47
N HIS A 212 26.72 -19.93 -13.42
CA HIS A 212 26.33 -21.32 -13.18
C HIS A 212 27.50 -22.18 -12.71
#